data_AF-A0A1Q7CKU4-F1
#
_entry.id   AF-A0A1Q7CKU4-F1
#
_cell.length_a   1.000
_cell.length_b   1.000
_cell.length_c   1.000
_cell.angle_alpha   90.00
_cell.angle_beta   90.00
_cell.angle_gamma   90.00
#
_symmetry.space_group_name_H-M   'P 1'
#
loop_
_entity.id
_entity.type
_entity.pdbx_description
1 polymer ?
#
loop_
_entity_poly.entity_id
_entity_poly.type
_entity_poly.pdbx_seq_one_letter_code
_entity_poly.pdbx_strand_id
1 'polypeptide(L)'
;MKRAAMVAMMLGLATFVFGEPQASSPQKPATSQTGGAQPGASQSGAAQQSQGQQPGAPQPGAAPATPQGKRPPQAKTDAEFAEFNTAIANTNDPAAVEKAADAFATKYPDSELRGLLYEAAMQSYQRANNADKMMEMGRKVLKIDPDEPTALVGVAQVLAERTRDTDLDKDQRLDEAMKLAQRSLVTVDTDIAPRADTPQEKIDAYKGVLRSSAYAIMGTLEFNKEKYADAENFYRKSMDAFPAQLDPVVVLRLALALDKQGKYPEALKEANHAVQLTPEGTTAGGLARRERDRLVQLTGGTPTPASKPPASAQNPAPPKN
;
A
#
# COMPACT_ATOMS: atom_id res chain seq x y z
N MET A 1 -10.82 -39.01 -4.27
CA MET A 1 -9.91 -38.66 -3.16
C MET A 1 -9.01 -37.52 -3.59
N LYS A 2 -8.88 -36.50 -2.73
CA LYS A 2 -7.97 -35.32 -2.76
C LYS A 2 -8.02 -34.43 -4.01
N ARG A 3 -8.86 -33.38 -3.96
CA ARG A 3 -8.72 -32.17 -4.78
C ARG A 3 -8.07 -31.10 -3.90
N ALA A 4 -6.84 -30.72 -4.24
CA ALA A 4 -6.13 -29.61 -3.62
C ALA A 4 -6.79 -28.29 -4.06
N ALA A 5 -7.16 -27.45 -3.09
CA ALA A 5 -7.68 -26.12 -3.33
C ALA A 5 -6.51 -25.15 -3.51
N MET A 6 -6.36 -24.62 -4.72
CA MET A 6 -5.39 -23.57 -5.04
C MET A 6 -6.11 -22.23 -4.91
N VAL A 7 -5.80 -21.47 -3.86
CA VAL A 7 -6.28 -20.11 -3.66
C VAL A 7 -5.40 -19.20 -4.51
N ALA A 8 -5.96 -18.70 -5.62
CA ALA A 8 -5.32 -17.67 -6.45
C ALA A 8 -5.57 -16.30 -5.82
N MET A 9 -4.62 -15.80 -5.04
CA MET A 9 -4.54 -14.40 -4.65
C MET A 9 -3.72 -13.70 -5.74
N MET A 10 -4.39 -13.03 -6.68
CA MET A 10 -3.72 -12.16 -7.65
C MET A 10 -3.31 -10.85 -6.95
N LEU A 11 -2.09 -10.81 -6.42
CA LEU A 11 -1.37 -9.56 -6.26
C LEU A 11 -0.54 -9.35 -7.53
N GLY A 12 -0.80 -8.24 -8.23
CA GLY A 12 -0.05 -7.84 -9.41
C GLY A 12 1.42 -7.60 -9.07
N LEU A 13 2.27 -8.55 -9.47
CA LEU A 13 3.72 -8.41 -9.48
C LEU A 13 4.12 -7.48 -10.62
N ALA A 14 4.60 -6.28 -10.28
CA ALA A 14 5.50 -5.55 -11.17
C ALA A 14 6.88 -6.22 -11.09
N THR A 15 7.16 -7.14 -12.01
CA THR A 15 8.49 -7.70 -12.23
C THR A 15 9.40 -6.62 -12.82
N PHE A 16 10.41 -6.19 -12.06
CA PHE A 16 11.49 -5.39 -12.59
C PHE A 16 12.52 -6.34 -13.23
N VAL A 17 12.59 -6.30 -14.56
CA VAL A 17 13.72 -6.85 -15.32
C VAL A 17 14.89 -5.89 -15.17
N PHE A 18 16.00 -6.37 -14.61
CA PHE A 18 17.27 -5.67 -14.63
C PHE A 18 17.80 -5.64 -16.07
N GLY A 19 17.92 -4.45 -16.65
CA GLY A 19 18.68 -4.22 -17.88
C GLY A 19 20.14 -3.89 -17.55
N GLU A 20 21.06 -4.66 -18.11
CA GLU A 20 22.50 -4.37 -18.15
C GLU A 20 22.78 -3.00 -18.81
N PRO A 21 23.76 -2.21 -18.33
CA PRO A 21 24.12 -0.95 -18.96
C PRO A 21 25.02 -1.20 -20.18
N GLN A 22 24.46 -1.03 -21.38
CA GLN A 22 25.22 -0.97 -22.62
C GLN A 22 25.84 0.42 -22.79
N ALA A 23 27.17 0.45 -22.83
CA ALA A 23 27.97 1.66 -22.99
C ALA A 23 27.67 2.41 -24.30
N SER A 24 27.46 3.72 -24.21
CA SER A 24 27.34 4.61 -25.38
C SER A 24 28.33 5.77 -25.27
N SER A 25 29.18 5.88 -26.28
CA SER A 25 30.28 6.85 -26.44
C SER A 25 29.79 8.30 -26.63
N PRO A 26 30.61 9.32 -26.31
CA PRO A 26 30.19 10.72 -26.32
C PRO A 26 30.26 11.35 -27.72
N GLN A 27 29.15 11.93 -28.18
CA GLN A 27 29.09 12.76 -29.38
C GLN A 27 29.18 14.25 -29.02
N LYS A 28 30.17 14.91 -29.62
CA LYS A 28 30.53 16.32 -29.51
C LYS A 28 29.56 17.19 -30.34
N PRO A 29 29.08 18.35 -29.85
CA PRO A 29 28.31 19.26 -30.70
C PRO A 29 29.21 20.06 -31.65
N ALA A 30 28.70 20.22 -32.86
CA ALA A 30 29.32 20.91 -33.97
C ALA A 30 29.29 22.44 -33.81
N THR A 31 30.32 23.03 -34.41
CA THR A 31 30.59 24.44 -34.66
C THR A 31 29.50 25.16 -35.44
N SER A 32 29.19 26.40 -35.04
CA SER A 32 28.80 27.45 -35.99
C SER A 32 29.66 28.69 -35.72
N GLN A 33 30.21 29.21 -36.81
CA GLN A 33 31.26 30.22 -36.87
C GLN A 33 30.77 31.29 -37.84
N THR A 34 30.68 32.54 -37.39
CA THR A 34 30.72 33.80 -38.16
C THR A 34 30.60 34.94 -37.14
N GLY A 35 31.37 36.01 -37.11
CA GLY A 35 32.52 36.51 -37.86
C GLY A 35 32.88 37.90 -37.28
N GLY A 36 34.10 38.40 -37.55
CA GLY A 36 34.38 39.85 -37.56
C GLY A 36 35.32 40.42 -36.49
N ALA A 37 36.57 40.61 -36.92
CA ALA A 37 37.46 41.78 -36.70
C ALA A 37 37.94 42.23 -35.29
N GLN A 38 39.26 42.16 -35.12
CA GLN A 38 40.17 42.88 -34.18
C GLN A 38 40.33 44.38 -34.57
N PRO A 39 41.20 45.19 -33.92
CA PRO A 39 41.64 45.28 -32.51
C PRO A 39 41.56 46.73 -31.95
N GLY A 40 41.68 46.93 -30.64
CA GLY A 40 41.85 48.26 -30.05
C GLY A 40 42.53 48.22 -28.68
N ALA A 41 43.66 48.92 -28.57
CA ALA A 41 44.64 48.87 -27.49
C ALA A 41 44.27 49.69 -26.23
N SER A 42 45.12 49.51 -25.20
CA SER A 42 45.45 50.51 -24.16
C SER A 42 44.41 50.68 -23.03
N GLN A 43 44.72 50.92 -21.76
CA GLN A 43 45.92 50.95 -20.92
C GLN A 43 45.39 51.30 -19.51
N SER A 44 46.05 50.81 -18.45
CA SER A 44 46.22 51.46 -17.13
C SER A 44 45.03 52.12 -16.39
N GLY A 45 44.87 51.79 -15.11
CA GLY A 45 44.28 52.75 -14.15
C GLY A 45 43.82 52.13 -12.85
N ALA A 46 44.71 52.09 -11.86
CA ALA A 46 44.34 51.88 -10.47
C ALA A 46 43.48 53.06 -9.97
N ALA A 47 42.38 52.77 -9.27
CA ALA A 47 41.84 53.65 -8.23
C ALA A 47 40.82 52.89 -7.37
N GLN A 48 41.21 52.67 -6.13
CA GLN A 48 40.37 52.26 -5.02
C GLN A 48 39.53 53.46 -4.59
N GLN A 49 38.20 53.35 -4.61
CA GLN A 49 37.35 54.29 -3.90
C GLN A 49 36.11 53.59 -3.32
N SER A 50 35.92 53.87 -2.04
CA SER A 50 34.95 53.33 -1.10
C SER A 50 33.61 54.07 -1.13
N GLN A 51 32.59 53.35 -0.64
CA GLN A 51 31.27 53.79 -0.13
C GLN A 51 30.13 54.02 -1.12
N GLY A 52 29.03 53.30 -0.86
CA GLY A 52 27.71 53.46 -1.46
C GLY A 52 26.82 52.25 -1.17
N GLN A 53 26.38 52.11 0.08
CA GLN A 53 25.48 51.03 0.51
C GLN A 53 24.06 51.37 0.06
N GLN A 54 23.54 50.62 -0.93
CA GLN A 54 22.18 50.77 -1.43
C GLN A 54 21.33 49.58 -0.91
N PRO A 55 20.11 49.82 -0.38
CA PRO A 55 19.28 48.76 0.20
C PRO A 55 18.81 47.76 -0.86
N GLY A 56 19.04 46.47 -0.59
CA GLY A 56 18.66 45.36 -1.47
C GLY A 56 17.15 45.22 -1.61
N ALA A 57 16.70 44.98 -2.84
CA ALA A 57 15.34 44.62 -3.19
C ALA A 57 14.91 43.30 -2.48
N PRO A 58 13.63 43.15 -2.10
CA PRO A 58 13.15 41.96 -1.44
C PRO A 58 13.25 40.73 -2.36
N GLN A 59 13.96 39.71 -1.88
CA GLN A 59 14.06 38.40 -2.51
C GLN A 59 12.65 37.76 -2.60
N PRO A 60 12.26 37.16 -3.75
CA PRO A 60 10.98 36.46 -3.86
C PRO A 60 10.92 35.34 -2.81
N GLY A 61 9.84 35.33 -2.03
CA GLY A 61 9.61 34.38 -0.95
C GLY A 61 9.79 32.94 -1.41
N ALA A 62 10.49 32.16 -0.58
CA ALA A 62 10.58 30.72 -0.72
C ALA A 62 9.16 30.14 -0.84
N ALA A 63 8.93 29.38 -1.91
CA ALA A 63 7.72 28.58 -2.05
C ALA A 63 7.56 27.70 -0.79
N PRO A 64 6.33 27.46 -0.31
CA PRO A 64 6.12 26.61 0.85
C PRO A 64 6.79 25.24 0.61
N ALA A 65 7.64 24.83 1.54
CA ALA A 65 8.21 23.49 1.53
C ALA A 65 7.05 22.49 1.53
N THR A 66 6.97 21.66 0.48
CA THR A 66 6.14 20.46 0.52
C THR A 66 6.57 19.63 1.74
N PRO A 67 5.64 19.04 2.51
CA PRO A 67 6.01 18.22 3.66
C PRO A 67 6.97 17.13 3.19
N GLN A 68 8.23 17.22 3.61
CA GLN A 68 9.22 16.19 3.34
C GLN A 68 8.82 14.98 4.17
N GLY A 69 8.29 13.95 3.51
CA GLY A 69 8.06 12.65 4.13
C GLY A 69 9.35 12.07 4.71
N LYS A 70 9.22 11.10 5.59
CA LYS A 70 10.34 10.43 6.27
C LYS A 70 11.41 9.96 5.27
N ARG A 71 12.69 10.22 5.57
CA ARG A 71 13.82 9.74 4.75
C ARG A 71 13.82 8.20 4.70
N PRO A 72 14.09 7.57 3.54
CA PRO A 72 14.29 6.13 3.47
C PRO A 72 15.42 5.64 4.40
N PRO A 73 15.26 4.51 5.11
CA PRO A 73 16.32 3.89 5.89
C PRO A 73 17.58 3.62 5.06
N GLN A 74 18.76 3.79 5.65
CA GLN A 74 20.05 3.60 4.97
C GLN A 74 20.93 2.57 5.69
N ALA A 75 21.72 1.84 4.89
CA ALA A 75 22.79 0.99 5.41
C ALA A 75 23.90 1.87 6.01
N LYS A 76 24.50 1.45 7.13
CA LYS A 76 25.67 2.15 7.67
C LYS A 76 26.98 1.66 7.07
N THR A 77 27.01 0.43 6.57
CA THR A 77 28.19 -0.21 6.01
C THR A 77 27.85 -1.05 4.78
N ASP A 78 28.84 -1.30 3.92
CA ASP A 78 28.68 -2.17 2.75
C ASP A 78 28.33 -3.61 3.14
N ALA A 79 28.85 -4.08 4.29
CA ALA A 79 28.55 -5.39 4.83
C ALA A 79 27.07 -5.52 5.23
N GLU A 80 26.52 -4.50 5.91
CA GLU A 80 25.08 -4.42 6.21
C GLU A 80 24.25 -4.45 4.93
N PHE A 81 24.63 -3.67 3.93
CA PHE A 81 23.90 -3.61 2.67
C PHE A 81 23.92 -4.94 1.91
N ALA A 82 25.07 -5.62 1.86
CA ALA A 82 25.21 -6.93 1.21
C ALA A 82 24.37 -8.02 1.91
N GLU A 83 24.37 -8.06 3.24
CA GLU A 83 23.56 -9.01 4.01
C GLU A 83 22.07 -8.70 3.89
N PHE A 84 21.68 -7.43 3.90
CA PHE A 84 20.31 -7.01 3.61
C PHE A 84 19.84 -7.53 2.25
N ASN A 85 20.62 -7.30 1.19
CA ASN A 85 20.29 -7.76 -0.17
C ASN A 85 20.17 -9.29 -0.26
N THR A 86 21.03 -10.01 0.46
CA THR A 86 20.98 -11.48 0.53
C THR A 86 19.70 -11.96 1.22
N ALA A 87 19.28 -11.28 2.30
CA ALA A 87 18.07 -11.63 3.03
C ALA A 87 16.80 -11.40 2.18
N ILE A 88 16.68 -10.22 1.54
CA ILE A 88 15.48 -9.88 0.73
C ILE A 88 15.39 -10.69 -0.58
N ALA A 89 16.48 -11.31 -1.04
CA ALA A 89 16.42 -12.24 -2.17
C ALA A 89 15.62 -13.52 -1.86
N ASN A 90 15.39 -13.82 -0.58
CA ASN A 90 14.69 -15.03 -0.12
C ASN A 90 13.22 -14.81 0.23
N THR A 91 12.56 -13.74 -0.24
CA THR A 91 11.14 -13.40 0.08
C THR A 91 10.08 -14.44 -0.31
N ASN A 92 10.49 -15.51 -0.98
CA ASN A 92 9.64 -16.67 -1.28
C ASN A 92 9.63 -17.70 -0.13
N ASP A 93 10.58 -17.63 0.82
CA ASP A 93 10.63 -18.43 2.04
C ASP A 93 10.52 -17.50 3.26
N PRO A 94 9.30 -17.33 3.82
CA PRO A 94 9.08 -16.44 4.95
C PRO A 94 9.95 -16.76 6.18
N ALA A 95 10.21 -18.05 6.44
CA ALA A 95 11.01 -18.47 7.58
C ALA A 95 12.50 -18.16 7.39
N ALA A 96 13.00 -18.27 6.15
CA ALA A 96 14.37 -17.85 5.83
C ALA A 96 14.55 -16.34 6.00
N VAL A 97 13.59 -15.52 5.55
CA VAL A 97 13.64 -14.07 5.74
C VAL A 97 13.54 -13.67 7.21
N GLU A 98 12.64 -14.29 7.99
CA GLU A 98 12.56 -14.07 9.44
C GLU A 98 13.90 -14.37 10.13
N LYS A 99 14.47 -15.55 9.86
CA LYS A 99 15.76 -15.95 10.42
C LYS A 99 16.88 -14.98 10.05
N ALA A 100 16.89 -14.51 8.80
CA ALA A 100 17.86 -13.52 8.34
C ALA A 100 17.64 -12.15 9.02
N ALA A 101 16.39 -11.72 9.21
CA ALA A 101 16.05 -10.50 9.92
C ALA A 101 16.49 -10.54 11.39
N ASP A 102 16.26 -11.65 12.09
CA ASP A 102 16.67 -11.84 13.48
C ASP A 102 18.22 -11.86 13.61
N ALA A 103 18.90 -12.58 12.72
CA ALA A 103 20.36 -12.62 12.68
C ALA A 103 20.96 -11.23 12.38
N PHE A 104 20.39 -10.52 11.39
CA PHE A 104 20.80 -9.16 11.04
C PHE A 104 20.59 -8.19 12.19
N ALA A 105 19.44 -8.25 12.86
CA ALA A 105 19.15 -7.38 14.01
C ALA A 105 20.07 -7.66 15.21
N THR A 106 20.53 -8.89 15.37
CA THR A 106 21.51 -9.27 16.41
C THR A 106 22.91 -8.74 16.06
N LYS A 107 23.31 -8.86 14.78
CA LYS A 107 24.63 -8.45 14.30
C LYS A 107 24.78 -6.94 14.16
N TYR A 108 23.71 -6.26 13.74
CA TYR A 108 23.67 -4.83 13.46
C TYR A 108 22.53 -4.13 14.22
N PRO A 109 22.61 -4.07 15.57
CA PRO A 109 21.53 -3.56 16.40
C PRO A 109 21.18 -2.09 16.12
N ASP A 110 22.13 -1.32 15.59
CA ASP A 110 21.92 0.09 15.27
C ASP A 110 21.57 0.34 13.80
N SER A 111 21.45 -0.70 12.96
CA SER A 111 21.15 -0.52 11.54
C SER A 111 19.70 -0.09 11.34
N GLU A 112 19.49 0.87 10.44
CA GLU A 112 18.16 1.35 10.04
C GLU A 112 17.43 0.31 9.18
N LEU A 113 18.16 -0.63 8.56
CA LEU A 113 17.60 -1.64 7.67
C LEU A 113 16.84 -2.76 8.38
N ARG A 114 16.94 -2.85 9.72
CA ARG A 114 16.23 -3.87 10.51
C ARG A 114 14.72 -3.79 10.31
N GLY A 115 14.16 -2.58 10.28
CA GLY A 115 12.73 -2.37 10.04
C GLY A 115 12.30 -2.95 8.70
N LEU A 116 13.07 -2.66 7.64
CA LEU A 116 12.78 -3.15 6.28
C LEU A 116 12.86 -4.69 6.16
N LEU A 117 13.76 -5.35 6.89
CA LEU A 117 13.81 -6.83 6.89
C LEU A 117 12.63 -7.47 7.61
N TYR A 118 12.23 -6.92 8.75
CA TYR A 118 11.02 -7.41 9.43
C TYR A 118 9.76 -7.09 8.63
N GLU A 119 9.72 -5.97 7.91
CA GLU A 119 8.62 -5.66 6.99
C GLU A 119 8.57 -6.67 5.82
N ALA A 120 9.73 -7.01 5.23
CA ALA A 120 9.82 -8.04 4.21
C ALA A 120 9.37 -9.42 4.73
N ALA A 121 9.74 -9.78 5.95
CA ALA A 121 9.27 -11.00 6.61
C ALA A 121 7.74 -10.96 6.85
N MET A 122 7.21 -9.84 7.36
CA MET A 122 5.78 -9.61 7.56
C MET A 122 4.98 -9.82 6.27
N GLN A 123 5.39 -9.15 5.18
CA GLN A 123 4.75 -9.27 3.88
C GLN A 123 4.85 -10.69 3.31
N SER A 124 5.98 -11.38 3.55
CA SER A 124 6.16 -12.78 3.12
C SER A 124 5.20 -13.72 3.87
N TYR A 125 5.02 -13.54 5.18
CA TYR A 125 4.03 -14.29 5.95
C TYR A 125 2.59 -13.93 5.59
N GLN A 126 2.32 -12.67 5.24
CA GLN A 126 1.01 -12.26 4.71
C GLN A 126 0.68 -13.02 3.42
N ARG A 127 1.61 -13.09 2.46
CA ARG A 127 1.45 -13.88 1.22
C ARG A 127 1.27 -15.37 1.48
N ALA A 128 1.95 -15.90 2.50
CA ALA A 128 1.80 -17.28 2.95
C ALA A 128 0.50 -17.53 3.76
N ASN A 129 -0.35 -16.51 3.93
CA ASN A 129 -1.58 -16.56 4.74
C ASN A 129 -1.34 -17.02 6.19
N ASN A 130 -0.18 -16.68 6.75
CA ASN A 130 0.17 -16.97 8.14
C ASN A 130 0.00 -15.72 9.00
N ALA A 131 -1.21 -15.53 9.52
CA ALA A 131 -1.61 -14.33 10.24
C ALA A 131 -0.84 -14.14 11.57
N ASP A 132 -0.52 -15.23 12.28
CA ASP A 132 0.17 -15.15 13.57
C ASP A 132 1.60 -14.64 13.39
N LYS A 133 2.33 -15.23 12.43
CA LYS A 133 3.69 -14.77 12.10
C LYS A 133 3.71 -13.41 11.43
N MET A 134 2.72 -13.10 10.60
CA MET A 134 2.57 -11.76 10.03
C MET A 134 2.41 -10.71 11.15
N MET A 135 1.54 -10.95 12.14
CA MET A 135 1.38 -10.05 13.28
C MET A 135 2.66 -9.96 14.11
N GLU A 136 3.33 -11.08 14.37
CA GLU A 136 4.60 -11.10 15.12
C GLU A 136 5.64 -10.18 14.45
N MET A 137 5.85 -10.34 13.13
CA MET A 137 6.80 -9.51 12.39
C MET A 137 6.35 -8.06 12.31
N GLY A 138 5.05 -7.79 12.10
CA GLY A 138 4.50 -6.44 12.13
C GLY A 138 4.73 -5.75 13.47
N ARG A 139 4.60 -6.47 14.59
CA ARG A 139 4.94 -5.93 15.93
C ARG A 139 6.44 -5.65 16.08
N LYS A 140 7.32 -6.47 15.47
CA LYS A 140 8.76 -6.17 15.42
C LYS A 140 9.05 -4.91 14.59
N VAL A 141 8.35 -4.70 13.47
CA VAL A 141 8.43 -3.44 12.69
C VAL A 141 8.00 -2.27 13.56
N LEU A 142 6.81 -2.32 14.18
CA LEU A 142 6.28 -1.23 15.00
C LEU A 142 7.12 -0.91 16.25
N LYS A 143 7.90 -1.87 16.74
CA LYS A 143 8.87 -1.63 17.81
C LYS A 143 10.07 -0.80 17.34
N ILE A 144 10.45 -0.92 16.07
CA ILE A 144 11.55 -0.16 15.45
C ILE A 144 11.03 1.18 14.94
N ASP A 145 9.87 1.16 14.28
CA ASP A 145 9.20 2.30 13.70
C ASP A 145 7.70 2.28 14.04
N PRO A 146 7.29 2.96 15.12
CA PRO A 146 5.89 2.98 15.57
C PRO A 146 4.90 3.57 14.56
N ASP A 147 5.40 4.30 13.57
CA ASP A 147 4.59 5.05 12.61
C ASP A 147 4.56 4.41 11.22
N GLU A 148 5.18 3.24 11.03
CA GLU A 148 5.22 2.55 9.75
C GLU A 148 3.79 2.15 9.30
N PRO A 149 3.25 2.81 8.24
CA PRO A 149 1.82 2.69 7.91
C PRO A 149 1.36 1.28 7.54
N THR A 150 2.24 0.47 6.96
CA THR A 150 1.96 -0.88 6.46
C THR A 150 1.76 -1.86 7.62
N ALA A 151 2.66 -1.84 8.59
CA ALA A 151 2.62 -2.67 9.78
C ALA A 151 1.47 -2.25 10.70
N LEU A 152 1.17 -0.94 10.79
CA LEU A 152 -0.04 -0.46 11.48
C LEU A 152 -1.30 -1.11 10.91
N VAL A 153 -1.48 -1.07 9.58
CA VAL A 153 -2.63 -1.71 8.91
C VAL A 153 -2.60 -3.23 9.08
N GLY A 154 -1.45 -3.87 8.86
CA GLY A 154 -1.31 -5.32 8.93
C GLY A 154 -1.66 -5.86 10.32
N VAL A 155 -1.09 -5.28 11.38
CA VAL A 155 -1.39 -5.68 12.77
C VAL A 155 -2.85 -5.40 13.11
N ALA A 156 -3.38 -4.22 12.74
CA ALA A 156 -4.78 -3.88 12.97
C ALA A 156 -5.74 -4.86 12.30
N GLN A 157 -5.44 -5.28 11.06
CA GLN A 157 -6.26 -6.24 10.33
C GLN A 157 -6.29 -7.59 11.05
N VAL A 158 -5.13 -8.13 11.44
CA VAL A 158 -5.10 -9.44 12.10
C VAL A 158 -5.80 -9.37 13.46
N LEU A 159 -5.64 -8.28 14.21
CA LEU A 159 -6.37 -8.08 15.46
C LEU A 159 -7.90 -8.05 15.22
N ALA A 160 -8.37 -7.33 14.22
CA ALA A 160 -9.79 -7.24 13.90
C ALA A 160 -10.39 -8.59 13.43
N GLU A 161 -9.62 -9.40 12.68
CA GLU A 161 -10.10 -10.66 12.10
C GLU A 161 -9.97 -11.87 13.03
N ARG A 162 -8.96 -11.87 13.92
CA ARG A 162 -8.63 -13.04 14.75
C ARG A 162 -9.13 -12.96 16.18
N THR A 163 -9.54 -11.78 16.64
CA THR A 163 -10.12 -11.62 17.97
C THR A 163 -11.52 -12.20 18.00
N ARG A 164 -11.77 -13.11 18.94
CA ARG A 164 -13.04 -13.83 19.11
C ARG A 164 -13.84 -13.25 20.27
N ASP A 165 -15.15 -13.47 20.24
CA ASP A 165 -16.04 -13.10 21.34
C ASP A 165 -15.69 -13.78 22.68
N THR A 166 -14.99 -14.91 22.61
CA THR A 166 -14.56 -15.69 23.78
C THR A 166 -13.22 -15.24 24.36
N ASP A 167 -12.50 -14.32 23.71
CA ASP A 167 -11.19 -13.89 24.17
C ASP A 167 -11.32 -12.95 25.38
N LEU A 168 -10.58 -13.22 26.46
CA LEU A 168 -10.65 -12.43 27.69
C LEU A 168 -10.17 -10.98 27.49
N ASP A 169 -9.27 -10.76 26.54
CA ASP A 169 -8.69 -9.48 26.17
C ASP A 169 -9.33 -8.87 24.90
N LYS A 170 -10.52 -9.36 24.48
CA LYS A 170 -11.21 -8.92 23.27
C LYS A 170 -11.23 -7.39 23.12
N ASP A 171 -11.78 -6.69 24.11
CA ASP A 171 -11.99 -5.24 24.01
C ASP A 171 -10.66 -4.50 23.87
N GLN A 172 -9.62 -4.94 24.60
CA GLN A 172 -8.28 -4.39 24.49
C GLN A 172 -7.70 -4.58 23.09
N ARG A 173 -7.84 -5.78 22.49
CA ARG A 173 -7.35 -6.08 21.16
C ARG A 173 -8.08 -5.29 20.07
N LEU A 174 -9.39 -5.16 20.18
CA LEU A 174 -10.20 -4.39 19.21
C LEU A 174 -9.94 -2.89 19.32
N ASP A 175 -9.72 -2.37 20.53
CA ASP A 175 -9.36 -0.97 20.73
C ASP A 175 -7.91 -0.69 20.27
N GLU A 176 -6.99 -1.64 20.42
CA GLU A 176 -5.67 -1.57 19.81
C GLU A 176 -5.79 -1.50 18.27
N ALA A 177 -6.58 -2.39 17.66
CA ALA A 177 -6.81 -2.39 16.22
C ALA A 177 -7.35 -1.04 15.70
N MET A 178 -8.30 -0.43 16.43
CA MET A 178 -8.85 0.88 16.09
C MET A 178 -7.77 1.97 16.10
N LYS A 179 -6.95 2.01 17.15
CA LYS A 179 -5.85 2.99 17.29
C LYS A 179 -4.81 2.85 16.20
N LEU A 180 -4.43 1.62 15.86
CA LEU A 180 -3.46 1.34 14.81
C LEU A 180 -3.99 1.76 13.43
N ALA A 181 -5.25 1.42 13.10
CA ALA A 181 -5.89 1.85 11.85
C ALA A 181 -5.98 3.39 11.75
N GLN A 182 -6.38 4.06 12.83
CA GLN A 182 -6.40 5.53 12.91
C GLN A 182 -5.00 6.14 12.75
N ARG A 183 -3.98 5.53 13.37
CA ARG A 183 -2.60 6.01 13.23
C ARG A 183 -2.12 5.90 11.80
N SER A 184 -2.43 4.79 11.11
CA SER A 184 -2.05 4.63 9.70
C SER A 184 -2.68 5.69 8.80
N LEU A 185 -3.94 6.11 9.06
CA LEU A 185 -4.56 7.21 8.29
C LEU A 185 -3.82 8.54 8.42
N VAL A 186 -3.06 8.74 9.49
CA VAL A 186 -2.20 9.91 9.67
C VAL A 186 -0.85 9.68 9.00
N THR A 187 -0.21 8.55 9.32
CA THR A 187 1.18 8.29 8.93
C THR A 187 1.34 7.91 7.45
N VAL A 188 0.26 7.48 6.79
CA VAL A 188 0.23 7.25 5.32
C VAL A 188 0.65 8.50 4.53
N ASP A 189 0.49 9.71 5.08
CA ASP A 189 0.90 10.94 4.43
C ASP A 189 2.29 11.44 4.80
N THR A 190 2.82 11.04 5.95
CA THR A 190 4.06 11.58 6.52
C THR A 190 5.22 10.58 6.54
N ASP A 191 4.94 9.28 6.60
CA ASP A 191 5.92 8.24 6.94
C ASP A 191 6.15 7.23 5.82
N ILE A 192 5.60 7.48 4.63
CA ILE A 192 5.97 6.72 3.43
C ILE A 192 7.24 7.31 2.84
N ALA A 193 8.26 6.47 2.72
CA ALA A 193 9.56 6.81 2.16
C ALA A 193 9.74 6.14 0.78
N PRO A 194 9.14 6.68 -0.30
CA PRO A 194 9.26 6.09 -1.63
C PRO A 194 10.69 6.22 -2.15
N ARG A 195 11.10 5.31 -3.04
CA ARG A 195 12.36 5.48 -3.77
C ARG A 195 12.23 6.67 -4.72
N ALA A 196 13.32 7.39 -4.96
CA ALA A 196 13.32 8.61 -5.77
C ALA A 196 12.81 8.41 -7.21
N ASP A 197 12.92 7.19 -7.74
CA ASP A 197 12.48 6.79 -9.09
C ASP A 197 11.05 6.22 -9.11
N THR A 198 10.37 6.14 -7.96
CA THR A 198 9.00 5.61 -7.90
C THR A 198 8.03 6.60 -8.55
N PRO A 199 7.28 6.21 -9.60
CA PRO A 199 6.27 7.08 -10.20
C PRO A 199 5.22 7.53 -9.18
N GLN A 200 4.84 8.81 -9.21
CA GLN A 200 3.88 9.39 -8.27
C GLN A 200 2.56 8.61 -8.21
N GLU A 201 2.06 8.17 -9.36
CA GLU A 201 0.84 7.35 -9.44
C GLU A 201 0.92 6.07 -8.60
N LYS A 202 2.10 5.42 -8.56
CA LYS A 202 2.29 4.22 -7.73
C LYS A 202 2.31 4.55 -6.25
N ILE A 203 2.87 5.70 -5.88
CA ILE A 203 2.87 6.20 -4.49
C ILE A 203 1.43 6.51 -4.06
N ASP A 204 0.67 7.20 -4.90
CA ASP A 204 -0.71 7.58 -4.62
C ASP A 204 -1.62 6.36 -4.54
N ALA A 205 -1.45 5.38 -5.45
CA ALA A 205 -2.17 4.12 -5.39
C ALA A 205 -1.85 3.35 -4.10
N TYR A 206 -0.58 3.29 -3.70
CA TYR A 206 -0.16 2.64 -2.46
C TYR A 206 -0.78 3.30 -1.22
N LYS A 207 -0.76 4.64 -1.16
CA LYS A 207 -1.44 5.42 -0.12
C LYS A 207 -2.95 5.16 -0.12
N GLY A 208 -3.57 5.10 -1.30
CA GLY A 208 -4.99 4.78 -1.47
C GLY A 208 -5.34 3.43 -0.88
N VAL A 209 -4.55 2.38 -1.17
CA VAL A 209 -4.71 1.04 -0.60
C VAL A 209 -4.65 1.08 0.92
N LEU A 210 -3.62 1.71 1.50
CA LEU A 210 -3.48 1.79 2.96
C LEU A 210 -4.66 2.51 3.63
N ARG A 211 -5.11 3.63 3.06
CA ARG A 211 -6.31 4.33 3.56
C ARG A 211 -7.57 3.48 3.43
N SER A 212 -7.74 2.81 2.29
CA SER A 212 -8.87 1.92 2.04
C SER A 212 -8.91 0.79 3.07
N SER A 213 -7.78 0.13 3.33
CA SER A 213 -7.66 -0.94 4.33
C SER A 213 -7.90 -0.43 5.75
N ALA A 214 -7.33 0.71 6.13
CA ALA A 214 -7.54 1.30 7.45
C ALA A 214 -9.04 1.59 7.70
N TYR A 215 -9.72 2.21 6.74
CA TYR A 215 -11.16 2.44 6.84
C TYR A 215 -11.98 1.13 6.86
N ALA A 216 -11.61 0.11 6.08
CA ALA A 216 -12.28 -1.18 6.11
C ALA A 216 -12.16 -1.89 7.47
N ILE A 217 -10.99 -1.78 8.10
CA ILE A 217 -10.75 -2.30 9.45
C ILE A 217 -11.64 -1.58 10.46
N MET A 218 -11.65 -0.24 10.44
CA MET A 218 -12.52 0.56 11.33
C MET A 218 -14.00 0.20 11.13
N GLY A 219 -14.46 0.06 9.89
CA GLY A 219 -15.83 -0.38 9.60
C GLY A 219 -16.15 -1.78 10.14
N THR A 220 -15.19 -2.70 10.08
CA THR A 220 -15.33 -4.05 10.65
C THR A 220 -15.43 -4.01 12.18
N LEU A 221 -14.61 -3.18 12.83
CA LEU A 221 -14.65 -3.02 14.28
C LEU A 221 -15.98 -2.42 14.75
N GLU A 222 -16.49 -1.38 14.07
CA GLU A 222 -17.79 -0.78 14.41
C GLU A 222 -18.96 -1.73 14.10
N PHE A 223 -18.88 -2.51 13.02
CA PHE A 223 -19.88 -3.53 12.72
C PHE A 223 -19.96 -4.60 13.82
N ASN A 224 -18.81 -5.05 14.34
CA ASN A 224 -18.74 -6.00 15.44
C ASN A 224 -19.25 -5.41 16.77
N LYS A 225 -19.22 -4.09 16.92
CA LYS A 225 -19.81 -3.33 18.04
C LYS A 225 -21.29 -3.00 17.80
N GLU A 226 -21.91 -3.56 16.76
CA GLU A 226 -23.31 -3.32 16.33
C GLU A 226 -23.61 -1.85 15.95
N LYS A 227 -22.58 -1.04 15.75
CA LYS A 227 -22.70 0.37 15.32
C LYS A 227 -22.75 0.43 13.80
N TYR A 228 -23.84 -0.07 13.24
CA TYR A 228 -23.96 -0.31 11.80
C TYR A 228 -23.92 0.98 10.95
N ALA A 229 -24.39 2.11 11.49
CA ALA A 229 -24.30 3.40 10.80
C ALA A 229 -22.85 3.91 10.68
N ASP A 230 -22.05 3.74 11.74
CA ASP A 230 -20.62 4.07 11.73
C ASP A 230 -19.85 3.13 10.80
N ALA A 231 -20.19 1.83 10.84
CA ALA A 231 -19.64 0.84 9.93
C ALA A 231 -19.90 1.19 8.46
N GLU A 232 -21.14 1.54 8.11
CA GLU A 232 -21.51 2.03 6.77
C GLU A 232 -20.61 3.20 6.35
N ASN A 233 -20.47 4.23 7.20
CA ASN A 233 -19.67 5.41 6.91
C ASN A 233 -18.21 5.03 6.60
N PHE A 234 -17.60 4.16 7.41
CA PHE A 234 -16.23 3.72 7.19
C PHE A 234 -16.07 2.84 5.94
N TYR A 235 -16.99 1.93 5.63
CA TYR A 235 -16.92 1.16 4.40
C TYR A 235 -17.04 2.03 3.15
N ARG A 236 -17.89 3.07 3.17
CA ARG A 236 -17.94 4.05 2.07
C ARG A 236 -16.62 4.80 1.92
N LYS A 237 -16.04 5.30 3.01
CA LYS A 237 -14.71 5.92 2.99
C LYS A 237 -13.62 4.99 2.47
N SER A 238 -13.71 3.69 2.77
CA SER A 238 -12.78 2.68 2.24
C SER A 238 -12.87 2.58 0.71
N MET A 239 -14.08 2.56 0.16
CA MET A 239 -14.31 2.54 -1.30
C MET A 239 -13.85 3.84 -1.97
N ASP A 240 -14.13 4.99 -1.36
CA ASP A 240 -13.75 6.31 -1.86
C ASP A 240 -12.22 6.54 -1.83
N ALA A 241 -11.52 5.92 -0.88
CA ALA A 241 -10.07 6.04 -0.74
C ALA A 241 -9.29 5.31 -1.85
N PHE A 242 -9.89 4.28 -2.47
CA PHE A 242 -9.25 3.54 -3.57
C PHE A 242 -10.27 3.03 -4.60
N PRO A 243 -10.91 3.94 -5.36
CA PRO A 243 -12.02 3.58 -6.26
C PRO A 243 -11.56 2.80 -7.50
N ALA A 244 -10.26 2.87 -7.84
CA ALA A 244 -9.70 2.18 -9.00
C ALA A 244 -9.75 0.65 -8.87
N GLN A 245 -9.76 0.13 -7.64
CA GLN A 245 -9.81 -1.31 -7.38
C GLN A 245 -10.54 -1.57 -6.06
N LEU A 246 -11.86 -1.61 -6.14
CA LEU A 246 -12.73 -1.90 -5.01
C LEU A 246 -12.51 -3.33 -4.49
N ASP A 247 -12.40 -3.49 -3.18
CA ASP A 247 -12.43 -4.79 -2.54
C ASP A 247 -13.89 -5.30 -2.47
N PRO A 248 -14.24 -6.40 -3.15
CA PRO A 248 -15.59 -6.95 -3.10
C PRO A 248 -16.04 -7.35 -1.69
N VAL A 249 -15.11 -7.70 -0.79
CA VAL A 249 -15.43 -8.02 0.60
C VAL A 249 -15.90 -6.78 1.34
N VAL A 250 -15.31 -5.61 1.08
CA VAL A 250 -15.75 -4.32 1.65
C VAL A 250 -17.14 -3.96 1.13
N VAL A 251 -17.39 -4.11 -0.17
CA VAL A 251 -18.72 -3.84 -0.77
C VAL A 251 -19.79 -4.76 -0.17
N LEU A 252 -19.47 -6.04 0.03
CA LEU A 252 -20.36 -6.97 0.72
C LEU A 252 -20.61 -6.56 2.18
N ARG A 253 -19.56 -6.17 2.92
CA ARG A 253 -19.71 -5.71 4.31
C ARG A 253 -20.55 -4.43 4.42
N LEU A 254 -20.47 -3.53 3.44
CA LEU A 254 -21.36 -2.39 3.33
C LEU A 254 -22.82 -2.83 3.15
N ALA A 255 -23.09 -3.78 2.25
CA ALA A 255 -24.44 -4.33 2.08
C ALA A 255 -25.01 -4.91 3.39
N LEU A 256 -24.18 -5.65 4.14
CA LEU A 256 -24.57 -6.21 5.44
C LEU A 256 -24.82 -5.12 6.49
N ALA A 257 -24.02 -4.06 6.52
CA ALA A 257 -24.23 -2.93 7.42
C ALA A 257 -25.54 -2.17 7.11
N LEU A 258 -25.90 -2.07 5.84
CA LEU A 258 -27.17 -1.49 5.39
C LEU A 258 -28.36 -2.38 5.74
N ASP A 259 -28.25 -3.69 5.54
CA ASP A 259 -29.28 -4.67 5.91
C ASP A 259 -29.58 -4.62 7.42
N LYS A 260 -28.53 -4.57 8.25
CA LYS A 260 -28.66 -4.44 9.71
C LYS A 260 -29.33 -3.15 10.17
N GLN A 261 -29.33 -2.11 9.33
CA GLN A 261 -30.07 -0.87 9.57
C GLN A 261 -31.50 -0.90 9.00
N GLY A 262 -31.91 -1.97 8.32
CA GLY A 262 -33.20 -2.05 7.62
C GLY A 262 -33.24 -1.25 6.32
N LYS A 263 -32.11 -0.76 5.81
CA LYS A 263 -31.98 -0.01 4.55
C LYS A 263 -31.93 -1.00 3.37
N TYR A 264 -32.99 -1.80 3.22
CA TYR A 264 -32.99 -2.94 2.30
C TYR A 264 -32.79 -2.58 0.81
N PRO A 265 -33.34 -1.48 0.27
CA PRO A 265 -33.08 -1.09 -1.12
C PRO A 265 -31.60 -0.81 -1.37
N GLU A 266 -30.94 -0.09 -0.47
CA GLU A 266 -29.52 0.23 -0.54
C GLU A 266 -28.66 -1.01 -0.30
N ALA A 267 -29.04 -1.86 0.66
CA ALA A 267 -28.37 -3.13 0.90
C ALA A 267 -28.41 -4.03 -0.35
N LEU A 268 -29.57 -4.14 -1.01
CA LEU A 268 -29.71 -4.93 -2.23
C LEU A 268 -28.87 -4.37 -3.38
N LYS A 269 -28.79 -3.05 -3.51
CA LYS A 269 -27.90 -2.40 -4.49
C LYS A 269 -26.45 -2.80 -4.27
N GLU A 270 -25.94 -2.69 -3.05
CA GLU A 270 -24.53 -3.03 -2.75
C GLU A 270 -24.28 -4.55 -2.78
N ALA A 271 -25.26 -5.38 -2.43
CA ALA A 271 -25.15 -6.83 -2.59
C ALA A 271 -25.04 -7.23 -4.07
N ASN A 272 -25.84 -6.61 -4.95
CA ASN A 272 -25.69 -6.80 -6.40
C ASN A 272 -24.32 -6.33 -6.90
N HIS A 273 -23.82 -5.20 -6.40
CA HIS A 273 -22.50 -4.68 -6.73
C HIS A 273 -21.39 -5.67 -6.31
N ALA A 274 -21.45 -6.20 -5.08
CA ALA A 274 -20.52 -7.24 -4.63
C ALA A 274 -20.59 -8.51 -5.50
N VAL A 275 -21.77 -8.91 -5.96
CA VAL A 275 -21.92 -10.04 -6.91
C VAL A 275 -21.24 -9.75 -8.25
N GLN A 276 -21.33 -8.52 -8.77
CA GLN A 276 -20.67 -8.13 -10.02
C GLN A 276 -19.14 -8.11 -9.91
N LEU A 277 -18.62 -7.75 -8.74
CA LEU A 277 -17.18 -7.72 -8.47
C LEU A 277 -16.59 -9.10 -8.14
N THR A 278 -17.42 -10.13 -7.88
CA THR A 278 -16.94 -11.44 -7.41
C THR A 278 -17.14 -12.56 -8.43
N PRO A 279 -16.06 -13.28 -8.79
CA PRO A 279 -16.18 -14.48 -9.60
C PRO A 279 -17.03 -15.56 -8.91
N GLU A 280 -17.72 -16.37 -9.71
CA GLU A 280 -18.39 -17.58 -9.23
C GLU A 280 -17.38 -18.57 -8.62
N GLY A 281 -17.84 -19.38 -7.67
CA GLY A 281 -17.01 -20.36 -6.98
C GLY A 281 -16.08 -19.81 -5.89
N THR A 282 -15.98 -18.48 -5.72
CA THR A 282 -15.25 -17.87 -4.60
C THR A 282 -16.12 -17.80 -3.34
N THR A 283 -15.50 -17.85 -2.16
CA THR A 283 -16.21 -17.70 -0.87
C THR A 283 -16.96 -16.36 -0.79
N ALA A 284 -16.29 -15.26 -1.14
CA ALA A 284 -16.89 -13.93 -1.17
C ALA A 284 -18.07 -13.88 -2.15
N GLY A 285 -17.93 -14.47 -3.34
CA GLY A 285 -19.01 -14.54 -4.31
C GLY A 285 -20.20 -15.38 -3.84
N GLY A 286 -19.97 -16.48 -3.15
CA GLY A 286 -21.05 -17.28 -2.55
C GLY A 286 -21.80 -16.49 -1.48
N LEU A 287 -21.07 -15.75 -0.63
CA LEU A 287 -21.67 -14.88 0.39
C LEU A 287 -22.48 -13.73 -0.22
N ALA A 288 -21.93 -13.04 -1.23
CA ALA A 288 -22.60 -11.93 -1.90
C ALA A 288 -23.91 -12.35 -2.58
N ARG A 289 -23.91 -13.50 -3.28
CA ARG A 289 -25.12 -14.05 -3.91
C ARG A 289 -26.18 -14.42 -2.86
N ARG A 290 -25.78 -15.07 -1.76
CA ARG A 290 -26.69 -15.40 -0.66
C ARG A 290 -27.35 -14.17 -0.04
N GLU A 291 -26.57 -13.12 0.20
CA GLU A 291 -27.12 -11.90 0.80
C GLU A 291 -28.08 -11.20 -0.16
N ARG A 292 -27.71 -11.07 -1.45
CA ARG A 292 -28.61 -10.56 -2.49
C ARG A 292 -29.92 -11.34 -2.55
N ASP A 293 -29.85 -12.67 -2.57
CA ASP A 293 -31.04 -13.52 -2.71
C ASP A 293 -31.96 -13.41 -1.49
N ARG A 294 -31.38 -13.33 -0.27
CA ARG A 294 -32.11 -13.05 0.96
C ARG A 294 -32.84 -11.69 0.90
N LEU A 295 -32.14 -10.64 0.48
CA LEU A 295 -32.70 -9.29 0.36
C LEU A 295 -33.80 -9.21 -0.70
N VAL A 296 -33.65 -9.92 -1.82
CA VAL A 296 -34.70 -10.08 -2.83
C VAL A 296 -35.96 -10.70 -2.21
N GLN A 297 -35.81 -11.78 -1.45
CA GLN A 297 -36.94 -12.45 -0.80
C GLN A 297 -37.64 -11.54 0.23
N LEU A 298 -36.87 -10.75 0.98
CA LEU A 298 -37.40 -9.82 1.98
C LEU A 298 -38.14 -8.62 1.37
N THR A 299 -37.70 -8.14 0.20
CA THR A 299 -38.22 -6.92 -0.42
C THR A 299 -39.19 -7.16 -1.57
N GLY A 300 -39.31 -8.40 -2.06
CA GLY A 300 -40.03 -8.72 -3.30
C GLY A 300 -39.32 -8.18 -4.56
N GLY A 301 -38.05 -7.76 -4.45
CA GLY A 301 -37.25 -7.24 -5.56
C GLY A 301 -36.83 -8.32 -6.57
N THR A 302 -36.25 -7.91 -7.70
CA THR A 302 -35.71 -8.84 -8.71
C THR A 302 -34.19 -8.94 -8.63
N PRO A 303 -33.59 -10.15 -8.69
CA PRO A 303 -32.14 -10.30 -8.70
C PRO A 303 -31.53 -9.69 -9.97
N THR A 304 -30.44 -8.93 -9.84
CA THR A 304 -29.62 -8.56 -11.01
C THR A 304 -28.63 -9.70 -11.28
N PRO A 305 -28.58 -10.25 -12.51
CA PRO A 305 -27.59 -11.27 -12.87
C PRO A 305 -26.16 -10.74 -12.74
N ALA A 306 -25.22 -11.60 -12.34
CA ALA A 306 -23.80 -11.26 -12.44
C ALA A 306 -23.44 -11.08 -13.92
N SER A 307 -22.71 -10.02 -14.27
CA SER A 307 -22.14 -9.87 -15.60
C SER A 307 -21.17 -11.03 -15.86
N LYS A 308 -21.37 -11.73 -16.98
CA LYS A 308 -20.47 -12.79 -17.43
C LYS A 308 -19.06 -12.21 -17.62
N PRO A 309 -17.97 -12.88 -17.20
CA PRO A 309 -16.62 -12.40 -17.51
C PRO A 309 -16.47 -12.23 -19.02
N PRO A 310 -15.76 -11.19 -19.50
CA PRO A 310 -15.48 -11.02 -20.92
C PRO A 310 -14.80 -12.28 -21.47
N ALA A 311 -15.22 -12.71 -22.66
CA ALA A 311 -14.83 -13.98 -23.29
C ALA A 311 -13.36 -14.04 -23.78
N SER A 312 -12.46 -13.21 -23.27
CA SER A 312 -11.05 -13.16 -23.68
C SER A 312 -10.11 -14.07 -22.87
N ALA A 313 -10.63 -14.91 -21.97
CA ALA A 313 -9.84 -15.90 -21.22
C ALA A 313 -10.04 -17.35 -21.71
N GLN A 314 -10.53 -17.56 -22.93
CA GLN A 314 -10.43 -18.87 -23.59
C GLN A 314 -9.08 -18.96 -24.30
N ASN A 315 -8.12 -19.64 -23.67
CA ASN A 315 -6.95 -20.16 -24.37
C ASN A 315 -7.43 -20.94 -25.61
N PRO A 316 -6.90 -20.65 -26.82
CA PRO A 316 -7.19 -21.48 -27.97
C PRO A 316 -6.73 -22.92 -27.68
N ALA A 317 -7.60 -23.88 -27.92
CA ALA A 317 -7.28 -25.29 -27.83
C ALA A 317 -6.01 -25.60 -28.67
N PRO A 318 -5.10 -26.46 -28.19
CA PRO A 318 -3.92 -26.81 -28.97
C PRO A 318 -4.36 -27.54 -30.26
N PRO A 319 -3.66 -27.30 -31.40
CA PRO A 319 -3.98 -27.97 -32.64
C PRO A 319 -3.77 -29.48 -32.48
N LYS A 320 -4.73 -30.25 -32.98
CA LYS A 320 -4.60 -31.70 -33.10
C LYS A 320 -3.56 -32.00 -34.18
N ASN A 321 -2.46 -32.63 -33.77
CA ASN A 321 -1.64 -33.46 -34.66
C ASN A 321 -1.96 -34.92 -34.39
#